data_AF-A0A2E5HQQ8-F1
#
_entry.id   AF-A0A2E5HQQ8-F1
#
_cell.length_a   1.000
_cell.length_b   1.000
_cell.length_c   1.000
_cell.angle_alpha   90.00
_cell.angle_beta   90.00
_cell.angle_gamma   90.00
#
_symmetry.space_group_name_H-M   'P 1'
#
loop_
_entity.id
_entity.type
_entity.pdbx_description
1 polymer ?
#
loop_
_entity_poly.entity_id
_entity_poly.type
_entity_poly.pdbx_seq_one_letter_code
_entity_poly.pdbx_strand_id
1 'polypeptide(L)'
;MRRCILLSLSLWAVASGCVLTEDYNPPPEAKLRSPETGTFFVGDSLVLEFSKPINPDTLVVQVWPGELDLENELIADAPLLANCTTASSPCGTATFTLSEDRMEATLTLDPAGLGQADVPYALEVTDALRGEDGVKRGVPAWFNFQFKPARPDVSNNGTNNGTGEPIEFEDGVYIVVGTIMDPLPATLNLVTDMQVLSDGRLAFSGAEGDEIEGAAKNTANPEELTIDAGPEGFAILGYGTIVLSDSGERFLESEPLLVELKLGPIIVALTDLRLTGKVFLNEATGHDKIEGTISFASVVVTINDNPTEYEAGSTTFVADWVAPELVPEGTPMVCGEVCGVVTGVCNPPADFPAEEFCLPEEEMMDEGVME
;
A
#
# COMPACT_ATOMS: atom_id res chain seq x y z
N MET A 1 13.81 45.65 73.38
CA MET A 1 15.01 44.93 73.84
C MET A 1 14.75 43.44 73.85
N ARG A 2 15.64 42.67 73.21
CA ARG A 2 16.04 41.28 73.47
C ARG A 2 14.99 40.25 73.92
N ARG A 3 14.70 39.34 72.97
CA ARG A 3 14.59 37.86 73.05
C ARG A 3 14.43 37.22 74.44
N CYS A 4 13.40 36.39 74.58
CA CYS A 4 13.55 35.05 75.13
C CYS A 4 12.73 34.02 74.34
N ILE A 5 13.37 32.87 74.18
CA ILE A 5 13.08 31.77 73.27
C ILE A 5 12.14 30.78 73.96
N LEU A 6 11.10 30.33 73.26
CA LEU A 6 10.37 29.11 73.60
C LEU A 6 10.25 28.28 72.31
N LEU A 7 11.16 27.31 72.18
CA LEU A 7 10.98 26.12 71.36
C LEU A 7 9.91 25.24 72.00
N SER A 8 8.92 24.80 71.23
CA SER A 8 8.38 23.44 71.36
C SER A 8 7.58 23.04 70.12
N LEU A 9 8.18 22.13 69.36
CA LEU A 9 7.60 21.11 68.47
C LEU A 9 6.48 21.53 67.50
N SER A 10 6.87 21.93 66.29
CA SER A 10 6.06 21.78 65.09
C SER A 10 6.10 20.33 64.62
N LEU A 11 4.98 19.63 64.76
CA LEU A 11 4.73 18.32 64.18
C LEU A 11 4.65 18.49 62.65
N TRP A 12 5.54 17.79 61.95
CA TRP A 12 5.58 17.71 60.50
C TRP A 12 4.36 16.93 60.00
N ALA A 13 3.37 17.62 59.46
CA ALA A 13 2.46 17.02 58.49
C ALA A 13 2.97 17.43 57.10
N VAL A 14 3.92 16.64 56.58
CA VAL A 14 4.22 16.66 55.15
C VAL A 14 2.97 16.11 54.47
N ALA A 15 2.10 16.99 54.02
CA ALA A 15 1.15 16.66 52.97
C ALA A 15 2.01 16.31 51.75
N SER A 16 2.35 15.03 51.63
CA SER A 16 2.74 14.45 50.36
C SER A 16 1.50 14.57 49.48
N GLY A 17 1.37 15.72 48.82
CA GLY A 17 0.57 15.82 47.63
C GLY A 17 1.23 14.87 46.65
N CYS A 18 0.69 13.67 46.54
CA CYS A 18 0.82 12.85 45.35
C CYS A 18 0.45 13.78 44.19
N VAL A 19 1.46 14.25 43.48
CA VAL A 19 1.31 14.55 42.06
C VAL A 19 0.97 13.19 41.47
N LEU A 20 -0.32 12.89 41.40
CA LEU A 20 -0.83 11.91 40.45
C LEU A 20 -0.37 12.48 39.11
N THR A 21 0.67 11.89 38.54
CA THR A 21 0.73 11.83 37.09
C THR A 21 -0.60 11.22 36.70
N GLU A 22 -1.51 12.02 36.14
CA GLU A 22 -2.63 11.45 35.40
C GLU A 22 -1.96 10.54 34.37
N ASP A 23 -1.99 9.24 34.63
CA ASP A 23 -1.46 8.24 33.70
C ASP A 23 -2.20 8.49 32.40
N TYR A 24 -1.46 8.99 31.40
CA TYR A 24 -2.01 9.32 30.11
C TYR A 24 -2.71 8.09 29.56
N ASN A 25 -4.02 8.19 29.38
CA ASN A 25 -4.85 7.12 28.84
C ASN A 25 -5.09 7.40 27.34
N PRO A 26 -4.32 6.78 26.44
CA PRO A 26 -4.44 7.04 25.02
C PRO A 26 -5.82 6.63 24.49
N PRO A 27 -6.34 7.29 23.45
CA PRO A 27 -7.52 6.83 22.74
C PRO A 27 -7.36 5.40 22.19
N PRO A 28 -8.47 4.68 21.92
CA PRO A 28 -8.39 3.41 21.22
C PRO A 28 -7.87 3.63 19.80
N GLU A 29 -6.92 2.80 19.40
CA GLU A 29 -6.43 2.73 18.03
C GLU A 29 -7.03 1.50 17.36
N ALA A 30 -7.31 1.62 16.07
CA ALA A 30 -7.72 0.51 15.23
C ALA A 30 -6.60 0.26 14.21
N LYS A 31 -6.36 -1.01 13.90
CA LYS A 31 -5.42 -1.46 12.89
C LYS A 31 -6.10 -2.52 12.04
N LEU A 32 -5.94 -2.46 10.72
CA LEU A 32 -6.29 -3.59 9.85
C LEU A 32 -5.14 -4.61 9.88
N ARG A 33 -5.45 -5.85 10.23
CA ARG A 33 -4.47 -6.94 10.18
C ARG A 33 -4.17 -7.26 8.72
N SER A 34 -2.93 -6.97 8.29
CA SER A 34 -2.43 -7.39 6.98
C SER A 34 -2.33 -8.92 6.91
N PRO A 35 -2.70 -9.54 5.78
CA PRO A 35 -2.46 -10.96 5.55
C PRO A 35 -0.96 -11.27 5.52
N GLU A 36 -0.56 -12.47 5.95
CA GLU A 36 0.85 -12.92 5.87
C GLU A 36 1.37 -12.95 4.43
N THR A 37 0.47 -13.17 3.47
CA THR A 37 0.74 -13.13 2.02
C THR A 37 0.92 -11.71 1.49
N GLY A 38 0.64 -10.67 2.29
CA GLY A 38 0.61 -9.27 1.88
C GLY A 38 -0.64 -8.87 1.09
N THR A 39 -1.58 -9.80 0.86
CA THR A 39 -2.75 -9.56 0.03
C THR A 39 -3.96 -10.36 0.49
N PHE A 40 -5.15 -9.79 0.35
CA PHE A 40 -6.41 -10.46 0.68
C PHE A 40 -6.92 -11.22 -0.55
N PHE A 41 -7.41 -12.44 -0.36
CA PHE A 41 -8.09 -13.21 -1.39
C PHE A 41 -9.60 -13.12 -1.22
N VAL A 42 -10.34 -13.25 -2.32
CA VAL A 42 -11.80 -13.35 -2.27
C VAL A 42 -12.23 -14.42 -1.26
N GLY A 43 -13.08 -14.02 -0.31
CA GLY A 43 -13.54 -14.87 0.79
C GLY A 43 -12.76 -14.67 2.10
N ASP A 44 -11.60 -14.02 2.07
CA ASP A 44 -10.92 -13.58 3.29
C ASP A 44 -11.77 -12.56 4.04
N SER A 45 -11.59 -12.54 5.36
CA SER A 45 -12.23 -11.54 6.22
C SER A 45 -11.23 -10.45 6.60
N LEU A 46 -11.71 -9.21 6.67
CA LEU A 46 -10.95 -8.09 7.18
C LEU A 46 -11.01 -8.12 8.71
N VAL A 47 -9.86 -8.19 9.36
CA VAL A 47 -9.77 -8.24 10.83
C VAL A 47 -9.20 -6.92 11.34
N LEU A 48 -10.01 -6.20 12.10
CA LEU A 48 -9.60 -5.00 12.83
C LEU A 48 -9.10 -5.40 14.22
N GLU A 49 -7.89 -5.00 14.57
CA GLU A 49 -7.30 -5.11 15.91
C GLU A 49 -7.39 -3.77 16.64
N PHE A 50 -7.69 -3.79 17.93
CA PHE A 50 -7.77 -2.59 18.76
C PHE A 50 -6.67 -2.55 19.81
N SER A 51 -6.15 -1.36 20.13
CA SER A 51 -5.10 -1.20 21.16
C SER A 51 -5.60 -1.45 22.59
N LYS A 52 -6.91 -1.45 22.80
CA LYS A 52 -7.59 -1.74 24.07
C LYS A 52 -9.06 -2.13 23.84
N PRO A 53 -9.74 -2.75 24.82
CA PRO A 53 -11.14 -3.15 24.65
C PRO A 53 -12.04 -1.96 24.31
N ILE A 54 -12.88 -2.16 23.30
CA ILE A 54 -13.75 -1.10 22.77
C ILE A 54 -15.20 -1.22 23.27
N ASN A 55 -15.92 -0.09 23.23
CA ASN A 55 -17.36 -0.10 23.40
C ASN A 55 -18.04 -0.56 22.09
N PRO A 56 -18.76 -1.69 22.07
CA PRO A 56 -19.37 -2.23 20.85
C PRO A 56 -20.39 -1.28 20.22
N ASP A 57 -21.08 -0.46 21.03
CA ASP A 57 -22.12 0.45 20.56
C ASP A 57 -21.56 1.66 19.78
N THR A 58 -20.25 1.89 19.86
CA THR A 58 -19.57 3.01 19.18
C THR A 58 -18.69 2.57 18.02
N LEU A 59 -18.54 1.27 17.78
CA LEU A 59 -17.84 0.74 16.62
C LEU A 59 -18.75 0.81 15.40
N VAL A 60 -18.43 1.74 14.51
CA VAL A 60 -19.10 1.92 13.22
C VAL A 60 -18.05 1.87 12.14
N VAL A 61 -18.27 1.01 11.14
CA VAL A 61 -17.41 0.91 9.95
C VAL A 61 -18.16 1.36 8.69
N GLN A 62 -17.42 1.95 7.76
CA GLN A 62 -17.90 2.31 6.43
C GLN A 62 -16.94 1.79 5.36
N VAL A 63 -17.46 1.45 4.19
CA VAL A 63 -16.63 1.08 3.03
C VAL A 63 -16.89 2.07 1.92
N TRP A 64 -15.81 2.65 1.40
CA TRP A 64 -15.80 3.66 0.36
C TRP A 64 -15.12 3.10 -0.89
N PRO A 65 -15.42 3.63 -2.09
CA PRO A 65 -14.56 3.41 -3.26
C PRO A 65 -13.12 3.85 -2.94
N GLY A 66 -12.12 3.11 -3.40
CA GLY A 66 -10.71 3.45 -3.18
C GLY A 66 -10.17 4.57 -4.08
N GLU A 67 -10.98 5.10 -4.99
CA GLU A 67 -10.58 6.17 -5.90
C GLU A 67 -10.39 7.50 -5.16
N LEU A 68 -9.20 8.09 -5.35
CA LEU A 68 -8.82 9.40 -4.84
C LEU A 68 -8.64 10.39 -6.00
N ASP A 69 -8.97 11.66 -5.78
CA ASP A 69 -8.69 12.73 -6.73
C ASP A 69 -7.23 13.22 -6.66
N LEU A 70 -6.90 14.22 -7.47
CA LEU A 70 -5.58 14.83 -7.51
C LEU A 70 -5.20 15.56 -6.21
N GLU A 71 -6.15 15.84 -5.31
CA GLU A 71 -5.90 16.41 -3.98
C GLU A 71 -5.87 15.33 -2.90
N ASN A 72 -5.93 14.05 -3.29
CA ASN A 72 -6.04 12.86 -2.45
C ASN A 72 -7.30 12.84 -1.58
N GLU A 73 -8.38 13.47 -2.05
CA GLU A 73 -9.70 13.36 -1.45
C GLU A 73 -10.47 12.20 -2.11
N LEU A 74 -11.34 11.54 -1.35
CA LEU A 74 -12.25 10.54 -1.91
C LEU A 74 -13.16 11.22 -2.93
N ILE A 75 -13.16 10.73 -4.17
CA ILE A 75 -14.03 11.26 -5.24
C ILE A 75 -15.51 11.03 -4.88
N ALA A 76 -15.79 9.96 -4.14
CA ALA A 76 -17.14 9.54 -3.81
C ALA A 76 -17.75 10.38 -2.68
N ASP A 77 -18.91 10.97 -2.95
CA ASP A 77 -19.68 11.73 -1.95
C ASP A 77 -20.39 10.85 -0.89
N ALA A 78 -20.38 9.52 -1.05
CA ALA A 78 -21.06 8.60 -0.15
C ALA A 78 -20.38 7.22 -0.10
N PRO A 79 -20.43 6.53 1.07
CA PRO A 79 -19.90 5.19 1.20
C PRO A 79 -20.78 4.15 0.49
N LEU A 80 -20.15 3.09 -0.02
CA LEU A 80 -20.81 1.91 -0.57
C LEU A 80 -21.46 1.06 0.54
N LEU A 81 -20.83 1.02 1.72
CA LEU A 81 -21.40 0.47 2.95
C LEU A 81 -21.46 1.56 4.01
N ALA A 82 -22.67 2.01 4.35
CA ALA A 82 -22.86 3.03 5.37
C ALA A 82 -23.19 2.42 6.74
N ASN A 83 -22.55 2.94 7.79
CA ASN A 83 -22.93 2.74 9.20
C ASN A 83 -23.08 1.28 9.64
N CYS A 84 -22.19 0.37 9.21
CA CYS A 84 -22.26 -1.00 9.66
C CYS A 84 -21.76 -1.13 11.11
N THR A 85 -22.56 -1.79 11.94
CA THR A 85 -22.27 -2.04 13.36
C THR A 85 -22.54 -3.50 13.70
N THR A 86 -21.98 -3.98 14.80
CA THR A 86 -22.25 -5.34 15.29
C THR A 86 -23.74 -5.57 15.57
N ALA A 87 -24.46 -4.53 16.01
CA ALA A 87 -25.90 -4.59 16.28
C ALA A 87 -26.77 -4.53 15.02
N SER A 88 -26.27 -3.94 13.93
CA SER A 88 -26.96 -3.86 12.64
C SER A 88 -26.56 -4.96 11.66
N SER A 89 -25.57 -5.79 12.03
CA SER A 89 -25.10 -6.94 11.26
C SER A 89 -26.19 -8.02 11.08
N PRO A 90 -26.37 -8.58 9.87
CA PRO A 90 -25.66 -8.26 8.63
C PRO A 90 -26.08 -6.90 8.03
N CYS A 91 -25.10 -6.14 7.55
CA CYS A 91 -25.27 -4.81 6.98
C CYS A 91 -25.26 -4.89 5.45
N GLY A 92 -26.36 -5.32 4.83
CA GLY A 92 -26.41 -5.53 3.38
C GLY A 92 -25.53 -6.72 2.96
N THR A 93 -24.48 -6.46 2.16
CA THR A 93 -23.53 -7.48 1.68
C THR A 93 -22.35 -7.73 2.63
N ALA A 94 -22.46 -7.31 3.89
CA ALA A 94 -21.40 -7.42 4.87
C ALA A 94 -21.90 -8.07 6.17
N THR A 95 -21.09 -8.95 6.75
CA THR A 95 -21.30 -9.48 8.11
C THR A 95 -20.21 -8.95 9.01
N PHE A 96 -20.59 -8.43 10.17
CA PHE A 96 -19.66 -7.83 11.13
C PHE A 96 -19.84 -8.45 12.52
N THR A 97 -18.73 -8.92 13.10
CA THR A 97 -18.69 -9.55 14.42
C THR A 97 -17.59 -8.96 15.28
N LEU A 98 -17.76 -9.00 16.60
CA LEU A 98 -16.77 -8.56 17.59
C LEU A 98 -16.37 -9.74 18.47
N SER A 99 -15.08 -9.85 18.77
CA SER A 99 -14.55 -10.84 19.71
C SER A 99 -15.09 -10.62 21.13
N GLU A 100 -15.06 -11.68 21.95
CA GLU A 100 -15.56 -11.61 23.33
C GLU A 100 -14.77 -10.63 24.21
N ASP A 101 -13.45 -10.52 23.97
CA ASP A 101 -12.57 -9.58 24.66
C ASP A 101 -12.62 -8.16 24.08
N ARG A 102 -13.35 -7.96 22.98
CA ARG A 102 -13.55 -6.68 22.29
C ARG A 102 -12.26 -6.03 21.81
N MET A 103 -11.25 -6.84 21.58
CA MET A 103 -9.96 -6.45 21.02
C MET A 103 -9.90 -6.68 19.50
N GLU A 104 -10.84 -7.43 18.94
CA GLU A 104 -10.87 -7.72 17.51
C GLU A 104 -12.29 -7.61 16.94
N ALA A 105 -12.42 -7.05 15.74
CA ALA A 105 -13.65 -7.12 14.95
C ALA A 105 -13.37 -7.74 13.58
N THR A 106 -14.27 -8.61 13.12
CA THR A 106 -14.16 -9.30 11.83
C THR A 106 -15.26 -8.83 10.91
N LEU A 107 -14.88 -8.28 9.77
CA LEU A 107 -15.76 -7.88 8.69
C LEU A 107 -15.60 -8.83 7.50
N THR A 108 -16.65 -9.57 7.18
CA THR A 108 -16.72 -10.45 6.02
C THR A 108 -17.60 -9.81 4.96
N LEU A 109 -17.08 -9.66 3.75
CA LEU A 109 -17.77 -9.04 2.62
C LEU A 109 -18.19 -10.10 1.60
N ASP A 110 -19.41 -10.00 1.07
CA ASP A 110 -19.94 -10.92 0.06
C ASP A 110 -19.07 -10.84 -1.23
N PRO A 111 -18.50 -11.97 -1.70
CA PRO A 111 -17.76 -12.05 -2.96
C PRO A 111 -18.50 -11.53 -4.19
N ALA A 112 -19.84 -11.54 -4.20
CA ALA A 112 -20.64 -10.99 -5.29
C ALA A 112 -20.94 -9.49 -5.14
N GLY A 113 -20.48 -8.86 -4.05
CA GLY A 113 -20.63 -7.44 -3.74
C GLY A 113 -19.30 -6.81 -3.40
N LEU A 114 -19.17 -6.23 -2.20
CA LEU A 114 -17.95 -5.53 -1.76
C LEU A 114 -16.75 -6.45 -1.49
N GLY A 115 -16.95 -7.77 -1.47
CA GLY A 115 -15.88 -8.77 -1.37
C GLY A 115 -15.40 -9.27 -2.74
N GLN A 116 -15.89 -8.67 -3.84
CA GLN A 116 -15.45 -9.03 -5.18
C GLN A 116 -13.97 -8.72 -5.37
N ALA A 117 -13.34 -9.51 -6.24
CA ALA A 117 -11.98 -9.28 -6.66
C ALA A 117 -11.83 -7.91 -7.35
N ASP A 118 -10.62 -7.38 -7.31
CA ASP A 118 -10.12 -6.40 -8.27
C ASP A 118 -10.73 -5.00 -8.17
N VAL A 119 -11.45 -4.70 -7.09
CA VAL A 119 -11.92 -3.34 -6.80
C VAL A 119 -11.22 -2.82 -5.56
N PRO A 120 -10.44 -1.72 -5.66
CA PRO A 120 -9.86 -1.09 -4.50
C PRO A 120 -10.94 -0.38 -3.68
N TYR A 121 -10.86 -0.54 -2.36
CA TYR A 121 -11.77 0.08 -1.41
C TYR A 121 -10.99 0.72 -0.26
N ALA A 122 -11.63 1.69 0.39
CA ALA A 122 -11.17 2.23 1.66
C ALA A 122 -12.14 1.85 2.78
N LEU A 123 -11.63 1.21 3.83
CA LEU A 123 -12.34 0.92 5.07
C LEU A 123 -12.14 2.07 6.05
N GLU A 124 -13.23 2.70 6.47
CA GLU A 124 -13.23 3.70 7.52
C GLU A 124 -13.71 3.09 8.84
N VAL A 125 -12.92 3.22 9.90
CA VAL A 125 -13.40 3.15 11.28
C VAL A 125 -13.67 4.57 11.74
N THR A 126 -14.95 4.91 11.94
CA THR A 126 -15.36 6.30 12.17
C THR A 126 -14.75 6.91 13.44
N ASP A 127 -14.75 8.24 13.50
CA ASP A 127 -14.25 8.99 14.66
C ASP A 127 -15.00 8.67 15.98
N ALA A 128 -16.19 8.06 15.89
CA ALA A 128 -17.07 7.72 17.00
C ALA A 128 -16.50 6.64 17.94
N LEU A 129 -15.48 5.88 17.51
CA LEU A 129 -14.88 4.78 18.27
C LEU A 129 -14.50 5.22 19.69
N ARG A 130 -14.83 4.37 20.68
CA ARG A 130 -14.50 4.58 22.09
C ARG A 130 -13.96 3.32 22.73
N GLY A 131 -13.02 3.49 23.66
CA GLY A 131 -12.66 2.44 24.61
C GLY A 131 -13.81 2.18 25.57
N GLU A 132 -13.80 1.03 26.25
CA GLU A 132 -14.72 0.76 27.37
C GLU A 132 -14.59 1.79 28.51
N ASP A 133 -13.42 2.40 28.64
CA ASP A 133 -13.13 3.51 29.55
C ASP A 133 -13.76 4.85 29.13
N GLY A 134 -14.44 4.90 27.99
CA GLY A 134 -15.15 6.07 27.48
C GLY A 134 -14.29 7.05 26.67
N VAL A 135 -12.97 6.84 26.59
CA VAL A 135 -12.07 7.70 25.81
C VAL A 135 -12.36 7.54 24.31
N LYS A 136 -12.58 8.67 23.62
CA LYS A 136 -12.91 8.72 22.18
C LYS A 136 -11.65 8.83 21.35
N ARG A 137 -11.59 8.13 20.21
CA ARG A 137 -10.54 8.29 19.18
C ARG A 137 -10.48 9.73 18.66
N GLY A 138 -11.63 10.26 18.24
CA GLY A 138 -11.78 11.68 17.87
C GLY A 138 -11.42 12.01 16.42
N VAL A 139 -10.80 11.09 15.70
CA VAL A 139 -10.53 11.14 14.26
C VAL A 139 -10.78 9.75 13.65
N PRO A 140 -11.20 9.64 12.39
CA PRO A 140 -11.37 8.34 11.75
C PRO A 140 -10.05 7.57 11.59
N ALA A 141 -10.13 6.28 11.34
CA ALA A 141 -9.01 5.46 10.86
C ALA A 141 -9.36 4.94 9.46
N TRP A 142 -8.40 5.01 8.54
CA TRP A 142 -8.59 4.63 7.14
C TRP A 142 -7.63 3.51 6.77
N PHE A 143 -8.14 2.50 6.07
CA PHE A 143 -7.35 1.36 5.60
C PHE A 143 -7.74 1.01 4.17
N ASN A 144 -6.76 0.97 3.26
CA ASN A 144 -7.01 0.57 1.89
C ASN A 144 -6.92 -0.95 1.77
N PHE A 145 -7.82 -1.55 0.99
CA PHE A 145 -7.80 -2.99 0.74
C PHE A 145 -8.33 -3.30 -0.66
N GLN A 146 -7.90 -4.44 -1.19
CA GLN A 146 -8.39 -5.01 -2.43
C GLN A 146 -8.34 -6.52 -2.27
N PHE A 147 -9.37 -7.22 -2.75
CA PHE A 147 -9.35 -8.68 -2.82
C PHE A 147 -8.80 -9.12 -4.16
N LYS A 148 -8.01 -10.19 -4.15
CA LYS A 148 -7.54 -10.90 -5.33
C LYS A 148 -8.47 -12.08 -5.65
N PRO A 149 -8.62 -12.44 -6.92
CA PRO A 149 -9.23 -13.72 -7.25
C PRO A 149 -8.46 -14.85 -6.55
N ALA A 150 -9.17 -15.93 -6.19
CA ALA A 150 -8.50 -17.13 -5.70
C ALA A 150 -7.44 -17.54 -6.72
N ARG A 151 -6.20 -17.79 -6.24
CA ARG A 151 -5.09 -18.16 -7.12
C ARG A 151 -5.56 -19.34 -7.99
N PRO A 152 -5.47 -19.27 -9.33
CA PRO A 152 -5.69 -20.45 -10.14
C PRO A 152 -4.77 -21.55 -9.60
N ASP A 153 -5.24 -22.80 -9.57
CA ASP A 153 -4.36 -23.93 -9.28
C ASP A 153 -3.27 -23.88 -10.35
N VAL A 154 -2.08 -23.39 -9.99
CA VAL A 154 -0.90 -23.38 -10.85
C VAL A 154 -0.48 -24.83 -10.97
N SER A 155 -1.23 -25.59 -11.76
CA SER A 155 -0.91 -26.95 -12.11
C SER A 155 0.45 -26.94 -12.83
N ASN A 156 1.18 -28.05 -12.76
CA ASN A 156 2.58 -28.23 -13.16
C ASN A 156 2.93 -27.95 -14.65
N ASN A 157 2.18 -27.11 -15.35
CA ASN A 157 2.32 -26.78 -16.76
C ASN A 157 3.14 -25.51 -17.03
N GLY A 158 3.78 -24.93 -16.00
CA GLY A 158 4.77 -23.85 -16.18
C GLY A 158 4.21 -22.47 -16.54
N THR A 159 2.90 -22.31 -16.75
CA THR A 159 2.27 -21.02 -17.04
C THR A 159 1.51 -20.46 -15.84
N ASN A 160 1.53 -19.14 -15.63
CA ASN A 160 0.74 -18.45 -14.59
C ASN A 160 -0.74 -18.28 -14.98
N ASN A 161 -1.25 -19.10 -15.90
CA ASN A 161 -2.64 -19.10 -16.34
C ASN A 161 -3.21 -20.53 -16.25
N GLY A 162 -4.40 -20.68 -15.68
CA GLY A 162 -5.10 -21.97 -15.63
C GLY A 162 -5.53 -22.47 -17.02
N THR A 163 -5.39 -21.65 -18.06
CA THR A 163 -5.91 -21.86 -19.41
C THR A 163 -4.85 -22.34 -20.43
N GLY A 164 -3.55 -22.11 -20.18
CA GLY A 164 -2.48 -22.33 -21.14
C GLY A 164 -2.40 -21.28 -22.27
N GLU A 165 -3.18 -20.20 -22.20
CA GLU A 165 -3.20 -19.13 -23.22
C GLU A 165 -2.17 -18.04 -22.90
N PRO A 166 -1.45 -17.48 -23.89
CA PRO A 166 -0.53 -16.36 -23.66
C PRO A 166 -1.21 -15.20 -22.91
N ILE A 167 -0.50 -14.63 -21.94
CA ILE A 167 -0.94 -13.43 -21.26
C ILE A 167 -0.51 -12.24 -22.11
N GLU A 168 -1.49 -11.62 -22.77
CA GLU A 168 -1.28 -10.37 -23.50
C GLU A 168 -1.05 -9.23 -22.49
N PHE A 169 0.04 -8.49 -22.66
CA PHE A 169 0.36 -7.27 -21.90
C PHE A 169 1.12 -6.31 -22.81
N GLU A 170 0.85 -5.02 -22.67
CA GLU A 170 1.61 -4.01 -23.41
C GLU A 170 2.90 -3.63 -22.68
N ASP A 171 4.01 -4.24 -23.11
CA ASP A 171 5.34 -3.92 -22.60
C ASP A 171 5.71 -2.45 -22.80
N GLY A 172 6.51 -1.92 -21.88
CA GLY A 172 7.04 -0.56 -21.95
C GLY A 172 6.89 0.21 -20.64
N VAL A 173 6.90 1.54 -20.76
CA VAL A 173 6.97 2.43 -19.59
C VAL A 173 5.59 2.78 -19.08
N TYR A 174 5.42 2.66 -17.77
CA TYR A 174 4.25 3.07 -17.00
C TYR A 174 4.65 4.09 -15.94
N ILE A 175 3.82 5.10 -15.70
CA ILE A 175 3.98 6.00 -14.55
C ILE A 175 3.07 5.52 -13.44
N VAL A 176 3.67 4.95 -12.40
CA VAL A 176 2.98 4.48 -11.19
C VAL A 176 2.88 5.63 -10.20
N VAL A 177 1.65 6.01 -9.85
CA VAL A 177 1.38 7.07 -8.86
C VAL A 177 0.61 6.49 -7.68
N GLY A 178 1.14 6.68 -6.47
CA GLY A 178 0.43 6.36 -5.23
C GLY A 178 0.87 7.27 -4.08
N THR A 179 -0.04 7.57 -3.14
CA THR A 179 0.29 8.40 -1.98
C THR A 179 0.15 7.63 -0.68
N ILE A 180 1.24 7.53 0.06
CA ILE A 180 1.28 7.03 1.42
C ILE A 180 0.94 8.20 2.35
N MET A 181 -0.03 8.05 3.24
CA MET A 181 -0.47 9.13 4.15
C MET A 181 0.10 8.98 5.56
N ASP A 182 0.30 7.74 6.01
CA ASP A 182 0.81 7.38 7.34
C ASP A 182 1.97 6.38 7.19
N PRO A 183 3.00 6.44 8.05
CA PRO A 183 3.21 7.40 9.14
C PRO A 183 3.74 8.78 8.67
N LEU A 184 4.16 8.87 7.41
CA LEU A 184 4.67 10.08 6.78
C LEU A 184 4.03 10.25 5.40
N PRO A 185 3.37 11.39 5.14
CA PRO A 185 2.85 11.70 3.81
C PRO A 185 3.97 11.69 2.76
N ALA A 186 3.89 10.80 1.77
CA ALA A 186 4.82 10.69 0.66
C ALA A 186 4.07 10.27 -0.59
N THR A 187 4.36 10.93 -1.72
CA THR A 187 3.86 10.51 -3.03
C THR A 187 4.97 9.78 -3.75
N LEU A 188 4.65 8.59 -4.25
CA LEU A 188 5.51 7.80 -5.11
C LEU A 188 5.07 8.06 -6.54
N ASN A 189 5.93 8.72 -7.32
CA ASN A 189 5.84 8.73 -8.78
C ASN A 189 6.99 7.87 -9.29
N LEU A 190 6.69 6.69 -9.81
CA LEU A 190 7.70 5.78 -10.33
C LEU A 190 7.52 5.64 -11.83
N VAL A 191 8.50 6.14 -12.59
CA VAL A 191 8.56 5.93 -14.04
C VAL A 191 9.20 4.56 -14.26
N THR A 192 8.41 3.58 -14.68
CA THR A 192 8.73 2.16 -14.58
C THR A 192 8.57 1.46 -15.92
N ASP A 193 9.65 0.93 -16.47
CA ASP A 193 9.60 -0.02 -17.58
C ASP A 193 9.18 -1.41 -17.08
N MET A 194 8.17 -1.99 -17.73
CA MET A 194 7.61 -3.30 -17.42
C MET A 194 7.71 -4.20 -18.65
N GLN A 195 8.28 -5.40 -18.46
CA GLN A 195 8.43 -6.43 -19.50
C GLN A 195 7.78 -7.72 -19.03
N VAL A 196 6.85 -8.26 -19.83
CA VAL A 196 6.05 -9.43 -19.47
C VAL A 196 6.19 -10.52 -20.51
N LEU A 197 6.59 -11.70 -20.04
CA LEU A 197 6.62 -12.89 -20.88
C LEU A 197 5.20 -13.42 -21.09
N SER A 198 5.01 -14.18 -22.18
CA SER A 198 3.72 -14.81 -22.50
C SER A 198 3.19 -15.76 -21.42
N ASP A 199 4.06 -16.29 -20.57
CA ASP A 199 3.71 -17.11 -19.39
C ASP A 199 3.24 -16.30 -18.17
N GLY A 200 3.25 -14.97 -18.29
CA GLY A 200 2.86 -13.99 -17.27
C GLY A 200 3.97 -13.54 -16.35
N ARG A 201 5.20 -14.08 -16.43
CA ARG A 201 6.29 -13.56 -15.60
C ARG A 201 6.61 -12.12 -16.00
N LEU A 202 6.81 -11.27 -14.99
CA LEU A 202 7.06 -9.84 -15.12
C LEU A 202 8.44 -9.52 -14.56
N ALA A 203 9.19 -8.68 -15.27
CA ALA A 203 10.33 -7.94 -14.75
C ALA A 203 10.06 -6.44 -14.91
N PHE A 204 10.47 -5.65 -13.93
CA PHE A 204 10.35 -4.20 -14.04
C PHE A 204 11.55 -3.47 -13.47
N SER A 205 11.86 -2.34 -14.09
CA SER A 205 12.83 -1.37 -13.61
C SER A 205 12.20 0.00 -13.61
N GLY A 206 12.24 0.69 -12.47
CA GLY A 206 11.68 2.03 -12.37
C GLY A 206 12.55 2.96 -11.55
N ALA A 207 12.34 4.26 -11.70
CA ALA A 207 13.00 5.28 -10.90
C ALA A 207 12.00 6.32 -10.40
N GLU A 208 12.42 7.02 -9.36
CA GLU A 208 11.72 8.20 -8.88
C GLU A 208 11.60 9.26 -9.99
N GLY A 209 10.36 9.66 -10.27
CA GLY A 209 10.02 10.79 -11.09
C GLY A 209 9.77 12.02 -10.23
N ASP A 210 10.67 12.99 -10.32
CA ASP A 210 10.49 14.32 -9.73
C ASP A 210 9.59 15.16 -10.63
N GLU A 211 8.61 15.83 -10.02
CA GLU A 211 7.78 16.76 -10.76
C GLU A 211 8.56 18.05 -11.12
N ILE A 212 8.34 18.57 -12.32
CA ILE A 212 8.91 19.85 -12.72
C ILE A 212 8.29 21.00 -11.93
N GLU A 213 8.97 22.15 -11.88
CA GLU A 213 8.48 23.33 -11.15
C GLU A 213 7.06 23.73 -11.59
N GLY A 214 6.11 23.66 -10.65
CA GLY A 214 4.72 24.06 -10.84
C GLY A 214 3.76 22.93 -11.21
N ALA A 215 4.25 21.72 -11.45
CA ALA A 215 3.43 20.54 -11.63
C ALA A 215 2.83 20.04 -10.30
N ALA A 216 1.80 19.19 -10.38
CA ALA A 216 1.22 18.55 -9.22
C ALA A 216 2.16 17.46 -8.68
N LYS A 217 2.21 17.29 -7.35
CA LYS A 217 3.08 16.30 -6.69
C LYS A 217 2.75 14.85 -7.05
N ASN A 218 1.52 14.58 -7.47
CA ASN A 218 1.00 13.27 -7.88
C ASN A 218 0.68 13.25 -9.39
N THR A 219 1.39 14.03 -10.19
CA THR A 219 1.19 14.04 -11.63
C THR A 219 1.55 12.68 -12.25
N ALA A 220 0.67 12.16 -13.09
CA ALA A 220 0.95 11.02 -13.97
C ALA A 220 1.33 11.48 -15.40
N ASN A 221 1.46 12.79 -15.63
CA ASN A 221 1.80 13.33 -16.94
C ASN A 221 3.31 13.18 -17.19
N PRO A 222 3.74 12.38 -18.18
CA PRO A 222 5.16 12.18 -18.45
C PRO A 222 5.92 13.47 -18.78
N GLU A 223 5.26 14.46 -19.40
CA GLU A 223 5.90 15.74 -19.74
C GLU A 223 6.12 16.64 -18.51
N GLU A 224 5.54 16.29 -17.36
CA GLU A 224 5.68 17.00 -16.08
C GLU A 224 6.66 16.32 -15.12
N LEU A 225 7.33 15.25 -15.56
CA LEU A 225 8.25 14.47 -14.74
C LEU A 225 9.67 14.48 -15.31
N THR A 226 10.65 14.44 -14.42
CA THR A 226 12.06 14.18 -14.71
C THR A 226 12.58 13.09 -13.80
N ILE A 227 13.45 12.22 -14.30
CA ILE A 227 14.08 11.19 -13.45
C ILE A 227 15.10 11.84 -12.51
N ASP A 228 15.03 11.52 -11.21
CA ASP A 228 16.01 12.04 -10.25
C ASP A 228 17.39 11.39 -10.48
N ALA A 229 18.24 12.10 -11.23
CA ALA A 229 19.64 11.73 -11.45
C ALA A 229 20.56 12.08 -10.26
N GLY A 230 20.03 12.73 -9.23
CA GLY A 230 20.73 13.15 -8.04
C GLY A 230 21.21 12.00 -7.15
N PRO A 231 21.96 12.33 -6.08
CA PRO A 231 22.45 11.33 -5.11
C PRO A 231 21.35 10.78 -4.19
N GLU A 232 20.19 11.44 -4.15
CA GLU A 232 19.03 11.02 -3.36
C GLU A 232 18.08 10.13 -4.17
N GLY A 233 18.01 10.33 -5.49
CA GLY A 233 17.26 9.50 -6.41
C GLY A 233 17.57 8.01 -6.30
N PHE A 234 16.53 7.21 -6.50
CA PHE A 234 16.59 5.77 -6.40
C PHE A 234 15.93 5.10 -7.60
N ALA A 235 16.39 3.88 -7.89
CA ALA A 235 15.78 2.96 -8.82
C ALA A 235 15.31 1.72 -8.06
N ILE A 236 14.14 1.23 -8.46
CA ILE A 236 13.57 -0.03 -8.01
C ILE A 236 13.69 -1.06 -9.12
N LEU A 237 14.03 -2.29 -8.74
CA LEU A 237 14.17 -3.42 -9.63
C LEU A 237 13.42 -4.57 -9.01
N GLY A 238 12.63 -5.28 -9.79
CA GLY A 238 11.86 -6.37 -9.23
C GLY A 238 11.25 -7.29 -10.27
N TYR A 239 10.73 -8.38 -9.75
CA TYR A 239 9.98 -9.36 -10.48
C TYR A 239 8.54 -9.38 -10.01
N GLY A 240 7.69 -9.99 -10.81
CA GLY A 240 6.31 -10.25 -10.48
C GLY A 240 5.70 -11.25 -11.43
N THR A 241 4.37 -11.31 -11.39
CA THR A 241 3.56 -12.10 -12.31
C THR A 241 2.30 -11.34 -12.66
N ILE A 242 1.90 -11.41 -13.92
CA ILE A 242 0.54 -11.21 -14.35
C ILE A 242 -0.14 -12.58 -14.36
N VAL A 243 -1.32 -12.66 -13.74
CA VAL A 243 -2.15 -13.87 -13.69
C VAL A 243 -3.42 -13.62 -14.49
N LEU A 244 -3.85 -14.60 -15.28
CA LEU A 244 -5.14 -14.57 -15.97
C LEU A 244 -6.18 -15.33 -15.16
N SER A 245 -7.28 -14.66 -14.81
CA SER A 245 -8.43 -15.28 -14.14
C SER A 245 -9.28 -16.10 -15.11
N ASP A 246 -10.16 -16.95 -14.56
CA ASP A 246 -11.16 -17.69 -15.34
C ASP A 246 -12.14 -16.76 -16.10
N SER A 247 -12.29 -15.52 -15.66
CA SER A 247 -13.10 -14.47 -16.33
C SER A 247 -12.36 -13.76 -17.46
N GLY A 248 -11.07 -14.08 -17.69
CA GLY A 248 -10.21 -13.40 -18.67
C GLY A 248 -9.65 -12.07 -18.17
N GLU A 249 -9.70 -11.81 -16.86
CA GLU A 249 -9.13 -10.60 -16.26
C GLU A 249 -7.66 -10.82 -15.91
N ARG A 250 -6.84 -9.80 -16.14
CA ARG A 250 -5.39 -9.84 -15.91
C ARG A 250 -5.06 -9.17 -14.58
N PHE A 251 -4.16 -9.77 -13.81
CA PHE A 251 -3.84 -9.32 -12.46
C PHE A 251 -2.35 -9.30 -12.20
N LEU A 252 -1.78 -8.13 -11.91
CA LEU A 252 -0.39 -7.94 -11.56
C LEU A 252 -0.16 -8.21 -10.06
N GLU A 253 0.90 -8.95 -9.75
CA GLU A 253 1.47 -9.13 -8.41
C GLU A 253 2.99 -9.00 -8.49
N SER A 254 3.57 -8.08 -7.73
CA SER A 254 5.03 -8.05 -7.56
C SER A 254 5.49 -9.00 -6.45
N GLU A 255 6.74 -9.44 -6.56
CA GLU A 255 7.49 -9.94 -5.41
C GLU A 255 7.71 -8.79 -4.39
N PRO A 256 8.02 -9.12 -3.12
CA PRO A 256 8.39 -8.11 -2.12
C PRO A 256 9.59 -7.29 -2.56
N LEU A 257 9.49 -5.98 -2.38
CA LEU A 257 10.55 -5.01 -2.67
C LEU A 257 10.93 -4.26 -1.39
N LEU A 258 12.18 -3.82 -1.32
CA LEU A 258 12.60 -2.78 -0.39
C LEU A 258 12.69 -1.48 -1.17
N VAL A 259 11.95 -0.46 -0.73
CA VAL A 259 12.05 0.89 -1.30
C VAL A 259 12.60 1.82 -0.24
N GLU A 260 13.75 2.44 -0.51
CA GLU A 260 14.38 3.42 0.38
C GLU A 260 14.29 4.81 -0.23
N LEU A 261 13.43 5.66 0.35
CA LEU A 261 13.31 7.07 0.00
C LEU A 261 14.29 7.88 0.83
N LYS A 262 15.13 8.69 0.17
CA LYS A 262 16.05 9.59 0.86
C LYS A 262 15.57 11.03 0.79
N LEU A 263 15.21 11.55 1.95
CA LEU A 263 14.68 12.91 2.12
C LEU A 263 15.68 13.72 2.96
N GLY A 264 16.86 13.98 2.39
CA GLY A 264 17.97 14.66 3.08
C GLY A 264 18.48 13.84 4.28
N PRO A 265 18.35 14.32 5.54
CA PRO A 265 18.80 13.57 6.72
C PRO A 265 17.83 12.47 7.17
N ILE A 266 16.70 12.31 6.47
CA ILE A 266 15.65 11.33 6.77
C ILE A 266 15.69 10.23 5.70
N ILE A 267 15.74 8.98 6.13
CA ILE A 267 15.56 7.82 5.24
C ILE A 267 14.24 7.15 5.61
N VAL A 268 13.39 6.91 4.63
CA VAL A 268 12.13 6.17 4.79
C VAL A 268 12.25 4.88 4.01
N ALA A 269 12.30 3.74 4.71
CA ALA A 269 12.34 2.43 4.10
C ALA A 269 10.97 1.75 4.20
N LEU A 270 10.38 1.41 3.06
CA LEU A 270 9.17 0.60 2.95
C LEU A 270 9.59 -0.86 2.79
N THR A 271 9.32 -1.69 3.79
CA THR A 271 9.73 -3.10 3.80
C THR A 271 8.64 -4.00 3.23
N ASP A 272 9.06 -5.04 2.50
CA ASP A 272 8.18 -5.99 1.80
C ASP A 272 7.07 -5.29 1.01
N LEU A 273 7.42 -4.21 0.31
CA LEU A 273 6.50 -3.48 -0.55
C LEU A 273 6.04 -4.38 -1.69
N ARG A 274 4.73 -4.44 -1.91
CA ARG A 274 4.11 -5.22 -2.99
C ARG A 274 3.14 -4.36 -3.77
N LEU A 275 3.25 -4.44 -5.09
CA LEU A 275 2.26 -3.94 -6.03
C LEU A 275 1.28 -5.07 -6.33
N THR A 276 0.01 -4.75 -6.30
CA THR A 276 -1.09 -5.70 -6.53
C THR A 276 -2.19 -4.93 -7.22
N GLY A 277 -2.59 -5.33 -8.43
CA GLY A 277 -3.57 -4.55 -9.17
C GLY A 277 -4.14 -5.24 -10.41
N LYS A 278 -5.26 -4.72 -10.88
CA LYS A 278 -5.93 -5.17 -12.09
C LYS A 278 -5.28 -4.52 -13.30
N VAL A 279 -5.02 -5.31 -14.34
CA VAL A 279 -4.60 -4.80 -15.65
C VAL A 279 -5.78 -4.83 -16.61
N PHE A 280 -6.11 -3.67 -17.18
CA PHE A 280 -7.24 -3.52 -18.10
C PHE A 280 -6.93 -2.51 -19.19
N LEU A 281 -7.66 -2.61 -20.30
CA LEU A 281 -7.51 -1.67 -21.41
C LEU A 281 -8.17 -0.34 -21.04
N ASN A 282 -7.41 0.75 -21.09
CA ASN A 282 -7.98 2.10 -20.99
C ASN A 282 -8.67 2.44 -22.30
N GLU A 283 -10.00 2.54 -22.29
CA GLU A 283 -10.79 2.81 -23.51
C GLU A 283 -10.45 4.14 -24.19
N ALA A 284 -9.92 5.11 -23.45
CA ALA A 284 -9.59 6.43 -23.98
C ALA A 284 -8.27 6.41 -24.78
N THR A 285 -7.30 5.61 -24.35
CA THR A 285 -5.95 5.56 -24.95
C THR A 285 -5.76 4.34 -25.84
N GLY A 286 -6.51 3.26 -25.58
CA GLY A 286 -6.32 1.96 -26.22
C GLY A 286 -5.09 1.20 -25.72
N HIS A 287 -4.53 1.63 -24.57
CA HIS A 287 -3.34 1.05 -23.95
C HIS A 287 -3.69 0.42 -22.60
N ASP A 288 -2.85 -0.48 -22.13
CA ASP A 288 -3.03 -1.07 -20.80
C ASP A 288 -2.89 -0.02 -19.69
N LYS A 289 -3.70 -0.19 -18.65
CA LYS A 289 -3.70 0.60 -17.41
C LYS A 289 -3.78 -0.35 -16.22
N ILE A 290 -3.15 0.04 -15.12
CA ILE A 290 -3.15 -0.71 -13.87
C ILE A 290 -3.80 0.12 -12.78
N GLU A 291 -4.73 -0.47 -12.03
CA GLU A 291 -5.28 0.12 -10.81
C GLU A 291 -5.24 -0.91 -9.68
N GLY A 292 -4.75 -0.50 -8.52
CA GLY A 292 -4.50 -1.45 -7.45
C GLY A 292 -4.07 -0.83 -6.14
N THR A 293 -3.40 -1.63 -5.32
CA THR A 293 -2.86 -1.25 -4.03
C THR A 293 -1.36 -1.52 -3.93
N ILE A 294 -0.66 -0.57 -3.32
CA ILE A 294 0.68 -0.74 -2.76
C ILE A 294 0.47 -1.16 -1.30
N SER A 295 1.06 -2.28 -0.90
CA SER A 295 1.06 -2.72 0.51
C SER A 295 2.51 -2.89 0.98
N PHE A 296 2.77 -2.68 2.26
CA PHE A 296 4.09 -2.86 2.87
C PHE A 296 3.95 -3.42 4.30
N ALA A 297 4.92 -4.21 4.73
CA ALA A 297 4.90 -4.88 6.03
C ALA A 297 5.30 -3.97 7.19
N SER A 298 6.21 -3.03 6.96
CA SER A 298 6.55 -1.96 7.91
C SER A 298 7.17 -0.75 7.22
N VAL A 299 7.20 0.37 7.93
CA VAL A 299 7.93 1.57 7.52
C VAL A 299 9.00 1.88 8.53
N VAL A 300 10.26 1.93 8.13
CA VAL A 300 11.36 2.33 9.00
C VAL A 300 11.80 3.74 8.64
N VAL A 301 11.57 4.68 9.55
CA VAL A 301 12.02 6.07 9.40
C VAL A 301 13.30 6.26 10.22
N THR A 302 14.40 6.56 9.55
CA THR A 302 15.68 6.84 10.19
C THR A 302 15.97 8.33 10.14
N ILE A 303 16.13 8.96 11.31
CA ILE A 303 16.49 10.38 11.43
C ILE A 303 17.81 10.47 12.21
N ASN A 304 18.88 10.96 11.56
CA ASN A 304 20.22 11.04 12.15
C ASN A 304 20.67 9.71 12.79
N ASP A 305 20.56 8.61 12.05
CA ASP A 305 20.88 7.23 12.49
C ASP A 305 20.02 6.65 13.62
N ASN A 306 18.87 7.27 13.93
CA ASN A 306 17.91 6.73 14.90
C ASN A 306 16.69 6.16 14.15
N PRO A 307 16.58 4.82 14.01
CA PRO A 307 15.44 4.20 13.34
C PRO A 307 14.23 4.18 14.27
N THR A 308 13.08 4.53 13.72
CA THR A 308 11.75 4.31 14.29
C THR A 308 10.96 3.46 13.31
N GLU A 309 10.47 2.32 13.78
CA GLU A 309 9.62 1.43 12.99
C GLU A 309 8.16 1.76 13.23
N TYR A 310 7.42 1.81 12.13
CA TYR A 310 5.98 1.97 12.09
C TYR A 310 5.36 0.75 11.41
N GLU A 311 4.10 0.51 11.74
CA GLU A 311 3.36 -0.68 11.34
C GLU A 311 3.10 -0.75 9.82
N ALA A 312 2.67 -1.94 9.38
CA ALA A 312 2.20 -2.20 8.02
C ALA A 312 1.12 -1.20 7.56
N GLY A 313 1.05 -0.99 6.26
CA GLY A 313 0.07 -0.10 5.64
C GLY A 313 -0.17 -0.41 4.18
N SER A 314 -1.12 0.32 3.60
CA SER A 314 -1.49 0.19 2.20
C SER A 314 -2.03 1.50 1.64
N THR A 315 -1.80 1.72 0.36
CA THR A 315 -2.39 2.82 -0.40
C THR A 315 -2.82 2.35 -1.78
N THR A 316 -3.75 3.06 -2.40
CA THR A 316 -4.11 2.83 -3.79
C THR A 316 -3.08 3.42 -4.73
N PHE A 317 -2.90 2.82 -5.89
CA PHE A 317 -2.11 3.38 -6.98
C PHE A 317 -2.82 3.23 -8.31
N VAL A 318 -2.40 4.08 -9.25
CA VAL A 318 -2.69 3.96 -10.68
C VAL A 318 -1.37 3.85 -11.43
N ALA A 319 -1.35 3.10 -12.53
CA ALA A 319 -0.23 3.08 -13.46
C ALA A 319 -0.74 3.29 -14.88
N ASP A 320 -0.32 4.38 -15.51
CA ASP A 320 -0.69 4.74 -16.87
C ASP A 320 0.48 4.48 -17.83
N TRP A 321 0.21 3.79 -18.95
CA TRP A 321 1.18 3.55 -20.01
C TRP A 321 1.63 4.87 -20.66
N VAL A 322 2.91 4.93 -21.02
CA VAL A 322 3.57 6.10 -21.60
C VAL A 322 4.05 5.79 -23.00
N ALA A 323 3.66 6.65 -23.95
CA ALA A 323 4.14 6.56 -25.33
C ALA A 323 5.66 6.68 -25.40
N PRO A 324 6.37 5.86 -26.21
CA PRO A 324 7.83 5.88 -26.28
C PRO A 324 8.45 7.26 -26.52
N GLU A 325 7.78 8.12 -27.30
CA GLU A 325 8.23 9.49 -27.57
C GLU A 325 8.03 10.47 -26.41
N LEU A 326 7.23 10.11 -25.41
CA LEU A 326 6.96 10.89 -24.20
C LEU A 326 7.73 10.37 -22.98
N VAL A 327 8.40 9.22 -23.07
CA VAL A 327 9.16 8.65 -21.96
C VAL A 327 10.20 9.67 -21.45
N PRO A 328 10.19 10.01 -20.15
CA PRO A 328 11.17 10.91 -19.57
C PRO A 328 12.61 10.46 -19.86
N GLU A 329 13.47 11.40 -20.25
CA GLU A 329 14.87 11.09 -20.55
C GLU A 329 15.57 10.48 -19.33
N GLY A 330 16.32 9.40 -19.55
CA GLY A 330 17.05 8.71 -18.50
C GLY A 330 16.21 7.71 -17.69
N THR A 331 14.99 7.42 -18.13
CA THR A 331 14.17 6.34 -17.54
C THR A 331 14.92 5.01 -17.54
N PRO A 332 14.92 4.27 -16.42
CA PRO A 332 15.46 2.91 -16.38
C PRO A 332 14.72 1.98 -17.33
N MET A 333 15.48 1.11 -18.01
CA MET A 333 14.91 0.13 -18.95
C MET A 333 15.37 -1.28 -18.55
N VAL A 334 14.42 -2.22 -18.43
CA VAL A 334 14.68 -3.63 -18.11
C VAL A 334 15.66 -4.22 -19.12
N CYS A 335 15.41 -4.01 -20.41
CA CYS A 335 16.25 -4.52 -21.49
C CYS A 335 17.28 -3.51 -22.02
N GLY A 336 17.68 -2.55 -21.18
CA GLY A 336 18.63 -1.51 -21.54
C GLY A 336 19.47 -1.06 -20.36
N GLU A 337 19.54 0.25 -20.14
CA GLU A 337 20.19 0.81 -18.94
C GLU A 337 19.28 0.61 -17.73
N VAL A 338 19.49 -0.51 -17.02
CA VAL A 338 18.67 -0.94 -15.87
C VAL A 338 18.55 0.09 -14.75
N CYS A 339 19.52 1.00 -14.60
CA CYS A 339 19.46 2.09 -13.63
C CYS A 339 19.06 3.45 -14.25
N GLY A 340 18.94 3.52 -15.58
CA GLY A 340 18.80 4.79 -16.29
C GLY A 340 19.89 5.79 -15.87
N VAL A 341 19.47 7.02 -15.59
CA VAL A 341 20.36 8.10 -15.12
C VAL A 341 20.52 8.17 -13.60
N VAL A 342 19.89 7.29 -12.82
CA VAL A 342 19.93 7.31 -11.36
C VAL A 342 21.35 7.04 -10.86
N THR A 343 21.86 7.95 -10.03
CA THR A 343 23.22 7.83 -9.45
C THR A 343 23.25 7.55 -7.94
N GLY A 344 22.11 7.70 -7.25
CA GLY A 344 21.97 7.49 -5.81
C GLY A 344 21.90 6.02 -5.42
N VAL A 345 20.71 5.43 -5.48
CA VAL A 345 20.47 4.01 -5.12
C VAL A 345 20.03 3.21 -6.33
N CYS A 346 20.95 2.44 -6.92
CA CYS A 346 20.60 1.40 -7.89
C CYS A 346 21.62 0.26 -7.78
N ASN A 347 21.15 -0.93 -7.37
CA ASN A 347 21.99 -2.11 -7.22
C ASN A 347 21.36 -3.30 -7.94
N PRO A 348 21.48 -3.38 -9.28
CA PRO A 348 20.95 -4.50 -10.03
C PRO A 348 21.55 -5.83 -9.56
N PRO A 349 20.72 -6.86 -9.31
CA PRO A 349 21.20 -8.23 -9.22
C PRO A 349 22.00 -8.59 -10.48
N ALA A 350 23.02 -9.44 -10.35
CA ALA A 350 23.89 -9.81 -11.46
C ALA A 350 23.15 -10.53 -12.60
N ASP A 351 22.00 -11.12 -12.27
CA ASP A 351 21.09 -11.90 -13.11
C ASP A 351 19.79 -11.14 -13.43
N PHE A 352 19.78 -9.81 -13.25
CA PHE A 352 18.62 -8.98 -13.59
C PHE A 352 18.83 -8.21 -14.92
N PRO A 353 17.82 -8.25 -15.83
CA PRO A 353 16.74 -9.24 -15.86
C PRO A 353 17.27 -10.61 -16.28
N ALA A 354 16.48 -11.67 -16.08
CA ALA A 354 16.76 -12.94 -16.73
C ALA A 354 16.82 -12.76 -18.25
N GLU A 355 17.74 -13.44 -18.93
CA GLU A 355 18.06 -13.22 -20.35
C GLU A 355 16.81 -13.29 -21.24
N GLU A 356 15.91 -14.22 -20.94
CA GLU A 356 14.65 -14.45 -21.66
C GLU A 356 13.72 -13.22 -21.76
N PHE A 357 13.76 -12.27 -20.82
CA PHE A 357 12.95 -11.05 -20.90
C PHE A 357 13.34 -10.14 -22.06
N CYS A 358 14.58 -10.25 -22.54
CA CYS A 358 15.14 -9.35 -23.55
C CYS A 358 15.46 -10.05 -24.87
N LEU A 359 15.08 -11.33 -24.98
CA LEU A 359 15.20 -12.07 -26.23
C LEU A 359 13.97 -11.83 -27.11
N PRO A 360 14.14 -11.71 -28.44
CA PRO A 360 13.01 -11.75 -29.36
C PRO A 360 12.25 -13.07 -29.21
N GLU A 361 10.91 -13.05 -29.27
CA GLU A 361 10.08 -14.27 -29.17
C GLU A 361 10.50 -15.40 -30.12
N GLU A 362 11.03 -15.05 -31.30
CA GLU A 362 11.51 -16.01 -32.30
C GLU A 362 12.72 -16.84 -31.82
N GLU A 363 13.58 -16.27 -30.95
CA GLU A 363 14.79 -16.96 -30.44
C GLU A 363 14.47 -17.86 -29.24
N MET A 364 13.44 -17.53 -28.45
CA MET A 364 13.00 -18.35 -27.30
C MET A 364 12.43 -19.72 -27.73
N MET A 365 11.86 -19.82 -28.94
CA MET A 365 11.34 -21.07 -29.50
C MET A 365 12.43 -22.02 -30.03
N ASP A 366 13.58 -21.49 -30.47
CA ASP A 366 14.67 -22.29 -31.06
C ASP A 366 15.61 -22.88 -29.98
N GLU A 367 15.67 -22.27 -28.79
CA GLU A 367 16.52 -22.74 -27.69
C GLU A 367 15.85 -23.72 -26.72
N GLY A 368 14.56 -24.03 -26.91
CA GLY A 368 13.83 -24.97 -26.04
C GLY A 368 13.58 -24.43 -24.63
N VAL A 369 13.49 -23.10 -24.48
CA VAL A 369 13.26 -22.41 -23.20
C VAL A 369 11.77 -22.42 -22.81
N MET A 370 10.86 -22.59 -23.78
CA MET A 370 9.43 -22.85 -23.55
C MET A 370 9.09 -24.29 -23.98
N GLU A 371 9.19 -25.26 -23.06
CA GLU A 371 8.57 -26.60 -23.19
C GLU A 371 7.40 -26.78 -22.22
#